data_AF-A0A7C4DMU9-F1
#
_entry.id   AF-A0A7C4DMU9-F1
#
_cell.length_a   1.000
_cell.length_b   1.000
_cell.length_c   1.000
_cell.angle_alpha   90.00
_cell.angle_beta   90.00
_cell.angle_gamma   90.00
#
_symmetry.space_group_name_H-M   'P 1'
#
loop_
_entity.id
_entity.type
_entity.pdbx_description
1 polymer ?
#
loop_
_entity_poly.entity_id
_entity_poly.type
_entity_poly.pdbx_seq_one_letter_code
_entity_poly.pdbx_strand_id
1 'polypeptide(L)'
;MNAQVAVDLLRQAMLTTFWIGLPLLAIGFAAGALISILQVVTSMQDSAFATAPRLAAFLAGTLLLLPWMLGKLITYTTALLGDFSRYAR
;
A
#
# COMPACT_ATOMS: atom_id res chain seq x y z
N MET A 1 -19.24 -18.50 -18.12
CA MET A 1 -18.32 -17.46 -17.61
C MET A 1 -18.57 -16.18 -18.40
N ASN A 2 -19.38 -15.26 -17.86
CA ASN A 2 -19.70 -13.99 -18.52
C ASN A 2 -18.52 -13.03 -18.37
N ALA A 3 -18.10 -12.39 -19.47
CA ALA A 3 -17.05 -11.37 -19.47
C ALA A 3 -17.33 -10.23 -18.47
N GLN A 4 -18.60 -9.95 -18.18
CA GLN A 4 -19.00 -8.96 -17.16
C GLN A 4 -18.49 -9.30 -15.75
N VAL A 5 -18.48 -10.58 -15.37
CA VAL A 5 -17.98 -11.01 -14.04
C VAL A 5 -16.48 -10.75 -13.94
N ALA A 6 -15.72 -11.05 -14.99
CA ALA A 6 -14.28 -10.79 -15.02
C ALA A 6 -13.96 -9.28 -14.93
N VAL A 7 -14.75 -8.44 -15.59
CA VAL A 7 -14.61 -6.98 -15.56
C VAL A 7 -14.91 -6.41 -14.18
N ASP A 8 -16.00 -6.85 -13.52
CA ASP A 8 -16.35 -6.39 -12.17
C ASP A 8 -15.31 -6.82 -11.14
N LEU A 9 -14.77 -8.02 -11.27
CA LEU A 9 -13.68 -8.52 -10.43
C LEU A 9 -12.44 -7.64 -10.52
N LEU A 10 -12.02 -7.34 -11.76
CA LEU A 10 -10.86 -6.49 -12.02
C LEU A 10 -11.08 -5.07 -11.49
N ARG A 11 -12.29 -4.53 -11.66
CA ARG A 11 -12.67 -3.22 -11.13
C ARG A 11 -12.56 -3.18 -9.61
N GLN A 12 -13.07 -4.19 -8.93
CA GLN A 12 -13.03 -4.29 -7.48
C GLN A 12 -11.60 -4.50 -6.97
N ALA A 13 -10.77 -5.27 -7.68
CA ALA A 13 -9.34 -5.41 -7.40
C ALA A 13 -8.61 -4.07 -7.50
N MET A 14 -8.83 -3.32 -8.59
CA MET A 14 -8.20 -2.01 -8.80
C MET A 14 -8.66 -0.99 -7.75
N LEU A 15 -9.95 -0.94 -7.42
CA LEU A 15 -10.47 -0.06 -6.38
C LEU A 15 -9.91 -0.41 -5.00
N THR A 16 -9.81 -1.71 -4.68
CA THR A 16 -9.20 -2.19 -3.43
C THR A 16 -7.74 -1.79 -3.37
N THR A 17 -6.99 -1.98 -4.47
CA THR A 17 -5.59 -1.59 -4.58
C THR A 17 -5.41 -0.08 -4.44
N PHE A 18 -6.27 0.71 -5.06
CA PHE A 18 -6.24 2.17 -4.99
C PHE A 18 -6.48 2.66 -3.56
N TRP A 19 -7.48 2.13 -2.87
CA TRP A 19 -7.76 2.45 -1.48
C TRP A 19 -6.64 2.02 -0.54
N ILE A 20 -6.00 0.87 -0.80
CA ILE A 20 -4.87 0.39 -0.01
C ILE A 20 -3.62 1.25 -0.25
N GLY A 21 -3.37 1.63 -1.51
CA GLY A 21 -2.20 2.39 -1.92
C GLY A 21 -2.22 3.84 -1.46
N LEU A 22 -3.40 4.45 -1.36
CA LEU A 22 -3.58 5.85 -0.93
C LEU A 22 -2.91 6.19 0.42
N PRO A 23 -3.22 5.49 1.54
CA PRO A 23 -2.60 5.78 2.83
C PRO A 23 -1.12 5.41 2.87
N LEU A 24 -0.70 4.38 2.12
CA LEU A 24 0.71 3.99 2.01
C LEU A 24 1.53 5.09 1.31
N LEU A 25 1.02 5.61 0.20
CA LEU A 25 1.63 6.72 -0.54
C LEU A 25 1.65 8.01 0.29
N ALA A 26 0.57 8.32 1.02
CA ALA A 26 0.51 9.51 1.87
C ALA A 26 1.56 9.48 2.98
N ILE A 27 1.73 8.33 3.65
CA ILE A 27 2.73 8.16 4.70
C ILE A 27 4.15 8.20 4.12
N GLY A 28 4.39 7.51 3.01
CA GLY A 28 5.69 7.52 2.33
C GLY A 28 6.08 8.91 1.85
N PHE A 29 5.13 9.68 1.34
CA PHE A 29 5.34 11.06 0.91
C PHE A 29 5.62 11.99 2.09
N ALA A 30 4.81 11.93 3.16
CA ALA A 30 4.99 12.77 4.34
C ALA A 30 6.32 12.50 5.05
N ALA A 31 6.66 11.22 5.26
CA ALA A 31 7.93 10.82 5.87
C ALA A 31 9.13 11.19 4.98
N GLY A 32 9.03 10.96 3.67
CA GLY A 32 10.06 11.34 2.71
C GLY A 32 10.30 12.85 2.66
N ALA A 33 9.22 13.65 2.69
CA ALA A 33 9.31 15.11 2.74
C ALA A 33 9.97 15.59 4.04
N LEU A 34 9.57 15.05 5.20
CA LEU A 34 10.18 15.40 6.49
C LEU A 34 11.69 15.13 6.51
N ILE A 35 12.10 13.97 6.02
CA ILE A 35 13.51 13.57 5.99
C ILE A 35 14.29 14.41 5.00
N SER A 36 13.71 14.75 3.85
CA SER A 36 14.34 15.66 2.89
C SER A 36 14.55 17.06 3.48
N ILE A 37 13.59 17.55 4.27
CA ILE A 37 13.72 18.85 4.96
C ILE A 37 14.82 18.79 6.03
N LEU A 38 14.85 17.73 6.84
CA LEU A 38 15.90 17.52 7.85
C LEU A 38 17.29 17.41 7.22
N GLN A 39 17.41 16.75 6.06
CA GLN A 39 18.65 16.65 5.31
C GLN A 39 19.13 18.03 4.83
N VAL A 40 18.21 18.87 4.35
CA VAL A 40 18.51 20.24 3.88
C VAL A 40 18.89 21.16 5.03
N VAL A 41 18.14 21.15 6.14
CA VAL A 41 18.35 22.05 7.29
C VAL A 41 19.65 21.74 8.02
N THR A 42 20.05 20.47 8.11
CA THR A 42 21.26 20.06 8.84
C THR A 42 22.54 20.16 7.97
N SER A 43 22.43 20.59 6.71
CA SER A 43 23.50 20.70 5.70
C SER A 43 24.38 19.44 5.51
N MET A 44 24.00 18.30 6.08
CA MET A 44 24.66 17.00 5.89
C MET A 44 24.22 16.41 4.55
N GLN A 45 25.00 16.68 3.50
CA GLN A 45 24.83 16.11 2.16
C GLN A 45 25.39 14.68 2.03
N ASP A 46 25.69 14.03 3.15
CA ASP A 46 26.22 12.67 3.14
C ASP A 46 25.10 11.68 2.80
N SER A 47 25.12 11.18 1.56
CA SER A 47 24.04 10.37 0.98
C SER A 47 23.83 9.04 1.72
N ALA A 48 24.85 8.55 2.43
CA ALA A 48 24.77 7.38 3.31
C ALA A 48 24.00 7.65 4.61
N PHE A 49 24.11 8.87 5.18
CA PHE A 49 23.39 9.22 6.41
C PHE A 49 21.91 9.52 6.15
N ALA A 50 21.54 10.00 4.97
CA ALA A 50 20.13 10.27 4.64
C ALA A 50 19.36 9.02 4.21
N THR A 51 20.05 8.00 3.69
CA THR A 51 19.42 6.74 3.26
C THR A 51 18.94 5.90 4.45
N ALA A 52 19.70 5.83 5.53
CA ALA A 52 19.33 5.02 6.70
C ALA A 52 18.03 5.48 7.40
N PRO A 53 17.83 6.77 7.75
CA PRO A 53 16.57 7.29 8.30
C PRO A 53 15.40 7.12 7.33
N ARG A 54 15.63 7.31 6.02
CA ARG A 54 14.60 7.14 4.99
C ARG A 54 14.11 5.71 4.90
N LEU A 55 15.04 4.75 4.91
CA LEU A 55 14.72 3.32 4.97
C LEU A 55 13.99 2.95 6.25
N ALA A 56 14.45 3.46 7.40
CA ALA A 56 13.82 3.20 8.69
C ALA A 56 12.37 3.74 8.73
N ALA A 57 12.13 4.96 8.23
CA ALA A 57 10.79 5.54 8.17
C ALA A 57 9.89 4.78 7.18
N PHE A 58 10.43 4.34 6.03
CA PHE A 58 9.67 3.53 5.08
C PHE A 58 9.33 2.14 5.65
N LEU A 59 10.27 1.50 6.34
CA LEU A 59 10.07 0.24 7.05
C LEU A 59 9.01 0.40 8.14
N ALA A 60 9.13 1.42 8.99
CA ALA A 60 8.17 1.70 10.06
C ALA A 60 6.76 1.97 9.51
N GLY A 61 6.66 2.80 8.47
CA GLY A 61 5.40 3.06 7.78
C GLY A 61 4.80 1.77 7.21
N THR A 62 5.61 0.97 6.51
CA THR A 62 5.17 -0.31 5.95
C THR A 62 4.70 -1.27 7.04
N LEU A 63 5.42 -1.38 8.16
CA LEU A 63 5.06 -2.26 9.28
C LEU A 63 3.74 -1.85 9.94
N LEU A 64 3.50 -0.54 10.08
CA LEU A 64 2.24 0.01 10.61
C LEU A 64 1.06 -0.24 9.67
N LEU A 65 1.27 -0.10 8.36
CA LEU A 65 0.24 -0.34 7.34
C LEU A 65 0.01 -1.83 7.07
N LEU A 66 1.00 -2.69 7.34
CA LEU A 66 0.98 -4.12 7.04
C LEU A 66 -0.30 -4.85 7.53
N PRO A 67 -0.72 -4.75 8.81
CA PRO A 67 -1.93 -5.45 9.26
C PRO A 67 -3.20 -4.97 8.55
N TRP A 68 -3.29 -3.67 8.24
CA TRP A 68 -4.44 -3.10 7.56
C TRP A 68 -4.49 -3.49 6.07
N MET A 69 -3.34 -3.50 5.39
CA MET A 69 -3.21 -3.98 4.01
C MET A 69 -3.59 -5.46 3.90
N LEU A 70 -3.09 -6.29 4.82
CA LEU A 70 -3.41 -7.71 4.89
C LEU A 70 -4.90 -7.95 5.14
N GLY A 71 -5.52 -7.18 6.04
CA GLY A 71 -6.97 -7.28 6.28
C GLY A 71 -7.80 -7.00 5.02
N LYS A 72 -7.42 -5.98 4.23
CA LYS A 72 -8.09 -5.67 2.96
C LYS A 72 -7.86 -6.73 1.89
N LEU A 73 -6.63 -7.25 1.77
CA LEU A 73 -6.31 -8.36 0.86
C LEU A 73 -7.09 -9.61 1.21
N ILE A 74 -7.09 -10.02 2.49
CA ILE A 74 -7.84 -11.18 2.96
C ILE A 74 -9.33 -10.99 2.70
N THR A 75 -9.90 -9.81 2.97
CA THR A 75 -11.33 -9.51 2.68
C THR A 75 -11.65 -9.63 1.19
N TYR A 76 -10.76 -9.15 0.33
CA TYR A 76 -10.93 -9.29 -1.12
C TYR A 76 -10.83 -10.76 -1.55
N THR A 77 -9.84 -11.49 -1.05
CA THR A 77 -9.64 -12.92 -1.35
C THR A 77 -10.80 -13.78 -0.82
N THR A 78 -11.35 -13.49 0.36
CA THR A 78 -12.49 -14.21 0.91
C THR A 78 -13.79 -13.90 0.18
N ALA A 79 -14.01 -12.64 -0.24
CA ALA A 79 -15.11 -12.29 -1.12
C ALA A 79 -15.00 -13.02 -2.46
N LEU A 80 -13.79 -13.07 -3.03
CA LEU A 80 -13.52 -13.74 -4.29
C LEU A 80 -13.74 -15.26 -4.22
N LEU A 81 -13.18 -15.94 -3.21
CA LEU A 81 -13.33 -17.39 -3.03
C LEU A 81 -14.73 -17.77 -2.55
N GLY A 82 -15.38 -16.93 -1.75
CA GLY A 82 -16.76 -17.14 -1.27
C GLY A 82 -17.78 -17.03 -2.39
N ASP A 83 -17.66 -16.01 -3.25
CA ASP A 83 -18.49 -15.90 -4.46
C ASP A 83 -18.10 -16.92 -5.54
N PHE A 84 -16.87 -17.45 -5.53
CA PHE A 84 -16.50 -18.55 -6.43
C PHE A 84 -17.40 -19.78 -6.24
N SER A 85 -17.83 -20.08 -5.00
CA SER A 85 -18.81 -21.14 -4.75
C SER A 85 -20.20 -20.82 -5.31
N ARG A 86 -20.52 -19.54 -5.50
CA ARG A 86 -21.76 -19.05 -6.13
C ARG A 86 -21.64 -19.00 -7.65
N TYR A 87 -20.44 -18.80 -8.20
CA TYR A 87 -20.14 -18.87 -9.63
C TYR A 87 -19.89 -20.29 -10.15
N ALA A 88 -19.54 -21.23 -9.28
CA ALA A 88 -19.36 -22.64 -9.60
C ALA A 88 -20.68 -23.43 -9.67
N ARG A 89 -21.80 -22.81 -9.30
CA ARG A 89 -23.15 -23.39 -9.42
C ARG A 89 -23.93 -22.73 -10.56
#